data_AF-K5DDD0-F1
#
_entry.id   AF-K5DDD0-F1
#
_cell.length_a   1.000
_cell.length_b   1.000
_cell.length_c   1.000
_cell.angle_alpha   90.00
_cell.angle_beta   90.00
_cell.angle_gamma   90.00
#
_symmetry.space_group_name_H-M   'P 1'
#
loop_
_entity.id
_entity.type
_entity.pdbx_description
1 polymer ?
#
loop_
_entity_poly.entity_id
_entity_poly.type
_entity_poly.pdbx_seq_one_letter_code
_entity_poly.pdbx_strand_id
1 'polypeptide(L)' 'MSRTLKKAGWKFVGPTTCYALMQATGMVNDHLRGCFRHGAVKALR' A
#
# COMPACT_ATOMS: atom_id res chain seq x y z
N MET A 1 2.60 -9.78 2.80
CA MET A 1 2.51 -8.92 4.01
C MET A 1 1.63 -9.51 5.10
N SER A 2 0.29 -9.61 4.93
CA SER A 2 -0.64 -10.05 5.98
C SER A 2 -0.26 -11.36 6.70
N ARG A 3 0.10 -12.42 5.95
CA ARG A 3 0.49 -13.71 6.54
C ARG A 3 1.74 -13.59 7.43
N THR A 4 2.75 -12.85 6.98
CA THR A 4 3.99 -12.62 7.74
C THR A 4 3.73 -11.83 9.02
N LEU A 5 2.94 -10.75 8.94
CA LEU A 5 2.60 -9.93 10.11
C LEU A 5 1.77 -10.70 11.13
N LYS A 6 0.80 -11.52 10.67
CA LYS A 6 0.05 -12.44 11.56
C LYS A 6 0.97 -13.44 12.26
N LYS A 7 1.94 -14.03 11.55
CA LYS A 7 2.95 -14.92 12.15
C LYS A 7 3.83 -14.21 13.18
N ALA A 8 4.10 -12.92 12.97
CA ALA A 8 4.82 -12.08 13.92
C ALA A 8 3.96 -11.60 15.11
N GLY A 9 2.72 -12.08 15.27
CA GLY A 9 1.85 -11.77 16.41
C GLY A 9 0.99 -10.52 16.25
N TRP A 10 0.99 -9.87 15.09
CA TRP A 10 0.20 -8.66 14.85
C TRP A 10 -1.29 -9.00 14.70
N LYS A 11 -2.14 -8.14 15.27
CA LYS A 11 -3.60 -8.23 15.18
C LYS A 11 -4.15 -7.23 14.16
N PHE A 12 -5.35 -7.48 13.63
CA PHE A 12 -6.04 -6.64 12.63
C PHE A 12 -5.30 -6.40 11.29
N VAL A 13 -4.24 -7.18 11.02
CA VAL A 13 -3.45 -7.10 9.78
C VAL A 13 -4.00 -8.04 8.69
N GLY A 14 -5.28 -7.92 8.36
CA GLY A 14 -5.90 -8.66 7.25
C GLY A 14 -5.30 -8.28 5.88
N PRO A 15 -5.53 -9.08 4.81
CA PRO A 15 -5.03 -8.76 3.46
C PRO A 15 -5.47 -7.38 2.96
N THR A 16 -6.74 -7.01 3.15
CA THR A 16 -7.27 -5.69 2.75
C THR A 16 -6.60 -4.54 3.51
N THR A 17 -6.49 -4.64 4.84
CA THR A 17 -5.78 -3.65 5.67
C THR A 17 -4.33 -3.50 5.23
N CYS A 18 -3.67 -4.63 4.96
CA CYS A 18 -2.31 -4.65 4.47
C CYS A 18 -2.18 -3.95 3.11
N TYR A 19 -3.09 -4.22 2.17
CA TYR A 19 -3.06 -3.57 0.87
C TYR A 19 -3.28 -2.06 0.97
N ALA A 20 -4.25 -1.63 1.80
CA ALA A 20 -4.47 -0.20 2.07
C ALA A 20 -3.22 0.47 2.66
N LEU A 21 -2.50 -0.21 3.57
CA LEU A 21 -1.23 0.29 4.11
C LEU A 21 -0.16 0.41 3.00
N MET A 22 -0.10 -0.55 2.08
CA MET A 22 0.82 -0.49 0.94
C MET A 22 0.53 0.71 0.03
N GLN A 23 -0.74 1.06 -0.17
CA GLN A 23 -1.13 2.26 -0.91
C GLN A 23 -0.75 3.53 -0.14
N ALA A 24 -1.09 3.61 1.16
CA ALA A 24 -0.88 4.81 1.98
C ALA A 24 0.61 5.15 2.21
N THR A 25 1.46 4.13 2.31
CA THR A 25 2.91 4.29 2.53
C THR A 25 3.71 4.39 1.23
N GLY A 26 3.05 4.36 0.07
CA GLY A 26 3.71 4.46 -1.23
C GLY A 26 4.45 3.20 -1.67
N MET A 27 4.28 2.06 -1.00
CA MET A 27 4.80 0.78 -1.48
C MET A 27 4.23 0.43 -2.86
N VAL A 28 2.98 0.80 -3.13
CA VAL A 28 2.34 0.75 -4.46
C VAL A 28 1.81 2.12 -4.86
N ASN A 29 1.81 2.42 -6.16
CA ASN A 29 1.23 3.65 -6.72
C ASN A 29 -0.07 3.31 -7.45
N ASP A 30 -1.17 3.29 -6.70
CA ASP A 30 -2.53 3.05 -7.21
C ASP A 30 -3.32 4.34 -7.42
N HIS A 31 -2.66 5.49 -7.51
CA HIS A 31 -3.35 6.70 -7.93
C HIS A 31 -4.03 6.45 -9.29
N LEU A 32 -5.27 6.90 -9.43
CA LEU A 32 -5.98 6.85 -10.72
C LEU A 32 -5.17 7.57 -11.80
N ARG A 33 -5.23 7.09 -13.05
CA ARG A 33 -4.45 7.67 -14.17
C ARG A 33 -4.69 9.16 -14.39
N GLY A 34 -5.89 9.66 -14.09
CA GLY A 34 -6.23 11.09 -14.18
C GLY A 34 -5.90 11.91 -12.92
N CYS A 35 -5.37 11.28 -11.86
CA CYS A 35 -4.98 12.01 -10.65
C CYS A 35 -3.75 12.88 -10.93
N PHE A 36 -3.81 14.15 -10.53
CA PHE A 36 -2.69 15.10 -10.68
C PHE A 36 -1.39 14.64 -9.97
N ARG A 37 -1.49 13.70 -9.03
CA ARG A 37 -0.34 13.08 -8.34
C ARG A 37 0.18 11.81 -9.01
N HIS A 38 -0.56 11.17 -9.91
CA HIS A 38 -0.17 9.88 -10.49
C HIS A 38 1.20 9.95 -11.17
N GLY A 39 1.40 10.94 -12.04
CA GLY A 39 2.69 11.15 -12.73
C GLY A 39 3.82 11.55 -11.79
N ALA A 40 3.54 12.47 -10.85
CA ALA A 40 4.53 12.91 -9.88
C ALA A 40 5.03 11.76 -8.99
N VAL A 41 4.11 10.94 -8.45
CA VAL A 41 4.47 9.77 -7.61
C VAL A 41 5.17 8.69 -8.44
N LYS A 42 4.75 8.50 -9.70
CA LYS A 42 5.41 7.55 -10.62
C LYS A 42 6.87 7.94 -10.90
N ALA A 43 7.19 9.23 -10.94
CA ALA A 43 8.55 9.72 -11.20
C ALA A 43 9.49 9.68 -9.98
N LEU A 44 8.98 9.41 -8.77
CA LEU A 44 9.80 9.31 -7.54
C LEU A 44 10.49 7.94 -7.36
N ARG A 45 10.25 6.98 -8.25
CA ARG A 45 10.80 5.61 -8.22
C ARG A 45 11.68 5.38 -9.43
#